data_AF-A0A1R1XXG8-F1
#
_entry.id   AF-A0A1R1XXG8-F1
#
_cell.length_a   1.000
_cell.length_b   1.000
_cell.length_c   1.000
_cell.angle_alpha   90.00
_cell.angle_beta   90.00
_cell.angle_gamma   90.00
#
_symmetry.space_group_name_H-M   'P 1'
#
loop_
_entity.id
_entity.type
_entity.pdbx_description
1 polymer ?
#
loop_
_entity_poly.entity_id
_entity_poly.type
_entity_poly.pdbx_seq_one_letter_code
_entity_poly.pdbx_strand_id
1 'polypeptide(L)'
;MNDQNNIKRNLNKRITKTSIKANSENDLTISEKSVANKSILNESSGAADTGLVTATISRSKYLIFLQIASRLLTFLLNQLIVRFTTAKAFGIVAVQLDFLQSTILFLCREGFRCALLRSSNAIKNRNSSIDETDPKDCDKAFSEKLEKVLPKDAVRNKFESQIVINLGIIPFFFGIPFSIVSGFLFYNSLKASSNYSDSALSPEKETENKILLISISFYCFGALIELLSEPLFALAQNNLLFHIRALAEISGGILRCATTFVLIWKRHFFLNFLLSKYILNTFGLSFIITCDNDSWAVLSFSISQVIFSSVLISVYLGFLLNNKLVNSKFFIPRSILEYE
;
A
#
# COMPACT_ATOMS: atom_id res chain seq x y z
N MET A 1 61.41 0.54 38.46
CA MET A 1 60.43 1.62 38.27
C MET A 1 60.73 2.49 37.04
N ASN A 2 61.25 1.92 35.93
CA ASN A 2 61.55 2.68 34.71
C ASN A 2 61.18 1.99 33.37
N ASP A 3 60.72 0.73 33.38
CA ASP A 3 60.36 0.01 32.13
C ASP A 3 58.85 0.04 31.77
N GLN A 4 57.96 0.36 32.70
CA GLN A 4 56.52 0.51 32.43
C GLN A 4 56.17 1.80 31.65
N ASN A 5 57.06 2.80 31.65
CA ASN A 5 56.83 4.09 31.00
C ASN A 5 57.19 4.10 29.50
N ASN A 6 58.08 3.21 29.05
CA ASN A 6 58.45 3.13 27.63
C ASN A 6 57.48 2.29 26.79
N ILE A 7 56.78 1.32 27.39
CA ILE A 7 55.75 0.54 26.70
C ILE A 7 54.47 1.36 26.49
N LYS A 8 54.07 2.18 27.47
CA LYS A 8 52.91 3.10 27.35
C LYS A 8 53.11 4.21 26.30
N ARG A 9 54.33 4.70 26.09
CA ARG A 9 54.62 5.71 25.06
C ARG A 9 54.54 5.18 23.63
N ASN A 10 54.90 3.91 23.39
CA ASN A 10 54.86 3.33 22.04
C ASN A 10 53.45 2.88 21.62
N LEU A 11 52.56 2.51 22.56
CA LEU A 11 51.14 2.26 22.24
C LEU A 11 50.36 3.55 21.92
N ASN A 12 50.60 4.65 22.67
CA ASN A 12 49.93 5.93 22.39
C ASN A 12 50.33 6.56 21.04
N LYS A 13 51.53 6.25 20.52
CA LYS A 13 51.96 6.68 19.18
C LYS A 13 51.35 5.87 18.02
N ARG A 14 50.89 4.64 18.26
CA ARG A 14 50.19 3.83 17.23
C ARG A 14 48.69 4.15 17.18
N ILE A 15 48.05 4.43 18.31
CA ILE A 15 46.61 4.76 18.36
C ILE A 15 46.33 6.14 17.76
N THR A 16 47.26 7.10 17.91
CA THR A 16 47.12 8.44 17.31
C THR A 16 47.33 8.46 15.79
N LYS A 17 48.10 7.53 15.20
CA LYS A 17 48.29 7.47 13.73
C LYS A 17 47.16 6.78 12.98
N THR A 18 46.37 5.91 13.63
CA THR A 18 45.24 5.23 12.98
C THR A 18 43.95 6.07 13.03
N SER A 19 43.80 6.93 14.04
CA SER A 19 42.62 7.80 14.21
C SER A 19 42.65 9.10 13.39
N ILE A 20 43.81 9.47 12.83
CA ILE A 20 43.97 10.67 11.96
C ILE A 20 43.49 10.40 10.52
N LYS A 21 43.13 9.16 10.16
CA LYS A 21 42.70 8.81 8.79
C LYS A 21 41.19 8.58 8.59
N ALA A 22 40.34 8.87 9.59
CA ALA A 22 38.93 8.46 9.50
C ALA A 22 37.88 9.46 10.01
N ASN A 23 38.23 10.67 10.46
CA ASN A 23 37.20 11.54 11.05
C ASN A 23 37.50 13.05 10.97
N SER A 24 37.77 13.56 9.77
CA SER A 24 37.77 15.00 9.50
C SER A 24 37.27 15.23 8.08
N GLU A 25 36.34 16.16 7.92
CA GLU A 25 35.73 16.68 6.68
C GLU A 25 34.38 16.08 6.27
N ASN A 26 33.40 16.19 7.17
CA ASN A 26 32.09 16.77 6.82
C ASN A 26 31.92 18.01 7.70
N ASP A 27 32.00 19.22 7.16
CA ASP A 27 31.01 20.29 7.36
C ASP A 27 31.48 21.68 6.86
N LEU A 28 30.63 22.27 6.03
CA LEU A 28 30.17 23.68 6.04
C LEU A 28 31.17 24.84 5.86
N THR A 29 30.94 25.57 4.75
CA THR A 29 30.85 27.03 4.54
C THR A 29 31.33 27.30 3.10
N ILE A 30 30.49 27.48 2.07
CA ILE A 30 29.37 28.42 1.90
C ILE A 30 29.63 29.70 2.69
N SER A 31 30.47 30.56 2.10
CA SER A 31 30.44 32.04 2.13
C SER A 31 31.88 32.56 2.06
N GLU A 32 32.40 32.72 0.83
CA GLU A 32 33.55 33.61 0.44
C GLU A 32 34.27 33.22 -0.87
N LYS A 33 33.68 32.36 -1.72
CA LYS A 33 34.20 32.15 -3.09
C LYS A 33 33.31 32.69 -4.22
N SER A 34 32.44 33.66 -3.90
CA SER A 34 31.51 34.27 -4.86
C SER A 34 32.14 35.24 -5.87
N VAL A 35 33.45 35.52 -5.83
CA VAL A 35 34.03 36.58 -6.69
C VAL A 35 35.16 36.13 -7.64
N ALA A 36 35.84 35.00 -7.42
CA ALA A 36 37.08 34.70 -8.16
C ALA A 36 37.00 33.57 -9.22
N ASN A 37 35.85 32.89 -9.39
CA ASN A 37 35.74 31.73 -10.30
C ASN A 37 34.75 31.95 -11.46
N LYS A 38 34.54 33.20 -11.87
CA LYS A 38 33.60 33.56 -12.95
C LYS A 38 34.18 33.45 -14.38
N SER A 39 35.44 33.02 -14.55
CA SER A 39 36.11 33.03 -15.86
C SER A 39 36.59 31.68 -16.39
N ILE A 40 36.43 30.55 -15.67
CA ILE A 40 36.94 29.23 -16.12
C ILE A 40 35.87 28.12 -16.08
N LEU A 41 34.59 28.45 -16.33
CA LEU A 41 33.50 27.47 -16.37
C LEU A 41 32.65 27.54 -17.64
N ASN A 42 33.25 27.81 -18.80
CA ASN A 42 32.52 27.81 -20.08
C ASN A 42 32.83 26.63 -21.03
N GLU A 43 33.59 25.61 -20.63
CA GLU A 43 33.89 24.48 -21.55
C GLU A 43 33.72 23.04 -21.00
N SER A 44 33.26 22.84 -19.76
CA SER A 44 33.18 21.49 -19.16
C SER A 44 31.77 21.02 -18.73
N SER A 45 30.71 21.76 -19.04
CA SER A 45 29.35 21.44 -18.56
C SER A 45 28.67 20.27 -19.29
N GLY A 46 29.25 19.74 -20.37
CA GLY A 46 28.59 18.75 -21.23
C GLY A 46 28.76 17.27 -20.82
N ALA A 47 29.81 16.92 -20.08
CA ALA A 47 30.23 15.52 -19.86
C ALA A 47 29.73 14.90 -18.54
N ALA A 48 29.54 15.71 -17.48
CA ALA A 48 29.05 15.23 -16.18
C ALA A 48 27.52 15.01 -16.19
N ASP A 49 26.78 15.91 -16.85
CA ASP A 49 25.33 15.76 -17.07
C ASP A 49 25.02 14.55 -17.95
N THR A 50 25.82 14.28 -19.00
CA THR A 50 25.63 13.10 -19.84
C THR A 50 25.91 11.80 -19.10
N GLY A 51 26.85 11.76 -18.15
CA GLY A 51 27.11 10.58 -17.31
C GLY A 51 25.95 10.27 -16.35
N LEU A 52 25.42 11.28 -15.66
CA LEU A 52 24.27 11.16 -14.76
C LEU A 52 23.00 10.82 -15.54
N VAL A 53 22.77 11.48 -16.68
CA VAL A 53 21.65 11.22 -17.58
C VAL A 53 21.77 9.81 -18.17
N THR A 54 22.95 9.33 -18.55
CA THR A 54 23.14 7.96 -19.07
C THR A 54 22.95 6.90 -17.98
N ALA A 55 23.42 7.14 -16.75
CA ALA A 55 23.19 6.25 -15.61
C ALA A 55 21.71 6.23 -15.19
N THR A 56 21.04 7.38 -15.24
CA THR A 56 19.60 7.52 -14.97
C THR A 56 18.79 6.85 -16.08
N ILE A 57 19.10 7.09 -17.35
CA ILE A 57 18.50 6.43 -18.51
C ILE A 57 18.71 4.91 -18.43
N SER A 58 19.89 4.45 -18.02
CA SER A 58 20.17 3.01 -17.90
C SER A 58 19.29 2.36 -16.83
N ARG A 59 19.09 2.97 -15.65
CA ARG A 59 18.16 2.49 -14.64
C ARG A 59 16.69 2.62 -15.06
N SER A 60 16.32 3.74 -15.68
CA SER A 60 14.97 4.00 -16.16
C SER A 60 14.54 3.03 -17.27
N LYS A 61 15.46 2.60 -18.13
CA LYS A 61 15.19 1.57 -19.16
C LYS A 61 14.68 0.27 -18.53
N TYR A 62 15.30 -0.20 -17.45
CA TYR A 62 14.86 -1.42 -16.76
C TYR A 62 13.51 -1.25 -16.09
N LEU A 63 13.24 -0.09 -15.46
CA LEU A 63 11.94 0.17 -14.84
C LEU A 63 10.82 0.28 -15.87
N ILE A 64 11.05 0.96 -17.00
CA ILE A 64 10.09 1.09 -18.09
C ILE A 64 9.81 -0.27 -18.73
N PHE A 65 10.86 -1.04 -19.00
CA PHE A 65 10.71 -2.40 -19.55
C PHE A 65 9.92 -3.29 -18.60
N LEU A 66 10.24 -3.26 -17.29
CA LEU A 66 9.53 -4.06 -16.29
C LEU A 66 8.05 -3.65 -16.18
N GLN A 67 7.75 -2.35 -16.28
CA GLN A 67 6.38 -1.83 -16.28
C GLN A 67 5.59 -2.34 -17.51
N ILE A 68 6.18 -2.28 -18.70
CA ILE A 68 5.56 -2.74 -19.94
C ILE A 68 5.38 -4.26 -19.92
N ALA A 69 6.40 -5.01 -19.50
CA ALA A 69 6.35 -6.46 -19.39
C ALA A 69 5.26 -6.92 -18.42
N SER A 70 5.10 -6.23 -17.28
CA SER A 70 4.00 -6.48 -16.35
C SER A 70 2.63 -6.26 -17.00
N ARG A 71 2.45 -5.15 -17.73
CA ARG A 71 1.16 -4.84 -18.41
C ARG A 71 0.84 -5.86 -19.50
N LEU A 72 1.85 -6.28 -20.26
CA LEU A 72 1.70 -7.32 -21.28
C LEU A 72 1.37 -8.68 -20.65
N LEU A 73 2.00 -9.02 -19.53
CA LEU A 73 1.73 -10.24 -18.80
C LEU A 73 0.28 -10.27 -18.30
N THR A 74 -0.17 -9.20 -17.65
CA THR A 74 -1.57 -9.08 -17.19
C THR A 74 -2.55 -9.19 -18.36
N PHE A 75 -2.24 -8.57 -19.50
CA PHE A 75 -3.05 -8.68 -20.71
C PHE A 75 -3.13 -10.13 -21.23
N LEU A 76 -1.99 -10.82 -21.33
CA LEU A 76 -1.93 -12.21 -21.77
C LEU A 76 -2.71 -13.14 -20.83
N LEU A 77 -2.56 -12.98 -19.51
CA LEU A 77 -3.31 -13.78 -18.55
C LEU A 77 -4.81 -13.51 -18.66
N ASN A 78 -5.23 -12.25 -18.76
CA ASN A 78 -6.64 -11.91 -18.96
C ASN A 78 -7.19 -12.49 -20.28
N GLN A 79 -6.41 -12.46 -21.36
CA GLN A 79 -6.80 -13.05 -22.64
C GLN A 79 -6.95 -14.58 -22.54
N LEU A 80 -6.08 -15.24 -21.78
CA LEU A 80 -6.20 -16.67 -21.51
C LEU A 80 -7.44 -16.98 -20.67
N ILE A 81 -7.75 -16.14 -19.67
CA ILE A 81 -8.94 -16.32 -18.82
C ILE A 81 -10.23 -16.29 -19.67
N VAL A 82 -10.32 -15.39 -20.66
CA VAL A 82 -11.48 -15.31 -21.58
C VAL A 82 -11.62 -16.59 -22.42
N ARG A 83 -10.54 -17.32 -22.70
CA ARG A 83 -10.61 -18.60 -23.41
C ARG A 83 -11.21 -19.73 -22.58
N PHE A 84 -11.12 -19.64 -21.25
CA PHE A 84 -11.62 -20.67 -20.32
C PHE A 84 -12.91 -20.28 -19.60
N THR A 85 -13.43 -19.08 -19.82
CA THR A 85 -14.59 -18.54 -19.12
C THR A 85 -15.65 -18.10 -20.11
N THR A 86 -16.91 -18.43 -19.83
CA THR A 86 -18.04 -17.97 -20.65
C THR A 86 -18.25 -16.47 -20.53
N ALA A 87 -18.74 -15.83 -21.59
CA ALA A 87 -19.05 -14.39 -21.62
C ALA A 87 -20.01 -13.96 -20.49
N LYS A 88 -20.94 -14.83 -20.08
CA LYS A 88 -21.88 -14.59 -18.98
C LYS A 88 -21.14 -14.40 -17.64
N ALA A 89 -20.31 -15.36 -17.25
CA ALA A 89 -19.54 -15.29 -16.01
C ALA A 89 -18.56 -14.10 -16.00
N PHE A 90 -17.89 -13.85 -17.13
CA PHE A 90 -17.01 -12.69 -17.26
C PHE A 90 -17.76 -11.36 -17.12
N GLY A 91 -18.95 -11.23 -17.72
CA GLY A 91 -19.79 -10.04 -17.61
C GLY A 91 -20.24 -9.76 -16.17
N ILE A 92 -20.63 -10.80 -15.42
CA ILE A 92 -20.98 -10.66 -13.99
C ILE A 92 -19.79 -10.12 -13.21
N VAL A 93 -18.60 -10.67 -13.40
CA VAL A 93 -17.41 -10.23 -12.65
C VAL A 93 -16.97 -8.82 -13.06
N ALA A 94 -16.66 -8.64 -14.35
CA ALA A 94 -15.99 -7.44 -14.85
C ALA A 94 -16.87 -6.20 -14.83
N VAL A 95 -18.19 -6.36 -14.94
CA VAL A 95 -19.14 -5.24 -14.88
C VAL A 95 -19.76 -5.14 -13.50
N GLN A 96 -20.34 -6.22 -12.97
CA GLN A 96 -21.17 -6.11 -11.77
C GLN A 96 -20.32 -6.07 -10.48
N LEU A 97 -19.45 -7.07 -10.27
CA LEU A 97 -18.65 -7.16 -9.04
C LEU A 97 -17.58 -6.07 -8.96
N ASP A 98 -16.88 -5.80 -10.06
CA ASP A 98 -15.88 -4.73 -10.11
C ASP A 98 -16.53 -3.33 -9.95
N PHE A 99 -17.78 -3.14 -10.42
CA PHE A 99 -18.55 -1.93 -10.15
C PHE A 99 -18.90 -1.78 -8.67
N LEU A 100 -19.39 -2.84 -8.03
CA LEU A 100 -19.70 -2.84 -6.60
C LEU A 100 -18.46 -2.43 -5.78
N GLN A 101 -17.32 -3.07 -6.04
CA GLN A 101 -16.09 -2.76 -5.33
C GLN A 101 -15.59 -1.34 -5.61
N SER A 102 -15.59 -0.90 -6.87
CA SER A 102 -15.16 0.46 -7.23
C SER A 102 -16.04 1.51 -6.53
N THR A 103 -17.34 1.25 -6.43
CA THR A 103 -18.29 2.13 -5.74
C THR A 103 -18.01 2.23 -4.25
N ILE A 104 -17.80 1.08 -3.58
CA ILE A 104 -17.45 1.03 -2.15
C ILE A 104 -16.16 1.82 -1.90
N LEU A 105 -15.10 1.54 -2.66
CA LEU A 105 -13.82 2.20 -2.46
C LEU A 105 -13.91 3.69 -2.77
N PHE A 106 -14.54 4.07 -3.89
CA PHE A 106 -14.65 5.48 -4.28
C PHE A 106 -15.38 6.31 -3.23
N LEU A 107 -16.57 5.87 -2.81
CA LEU A 107 -17.39 6.62 -1.84
C LEU A 107 -16.77 6.64 -0.45
N CYS A 108 -16.17 5.53 0.00
CA CYS A 108 -15.57 5.46 1.33
C CYS A 108 -14.19 6.13 1.42
N ARG A 109 -13.46 6.33 0.32
CA ARG A 109 -12.07 6.81 0.35
C ARG A 109 -11.87 8.23 -0.17
N GLU A 110 -12.54 8.60 -1.25
CA GLU A 110 -12.15 9.78 -2.03
C GLU A 110 -12.37 11.09 -1.28
N GLY A 111 -13.51 11.19 -0.57
CA GLY A 111 -13.79 12.35 0.29
C GLY A 111 -12.74 12.54 1.39
N PHE A 112 -12.25 11.45 1.98
CA PHE A 112 -11.24 11.51 3.03
C PHE A 112 -9.85 11.86 2.50
N ARG A 113 -9.47 11.36 1.31
CA ARG A 113 -8.21 11.74 0.66
C ARG A 113 -8.17 13.23 0.35
N CYS A 114 -9.28 13.79 -0.13
CA CYS A 114 -9.39 15.23 -0.37
C CYS A 114 -9.27 16.04 0.93
N ALA A 115 -9.88 15.58 2.02
CA ALA A 115 -9.77 16.22 3.33
C ALA A 115 -8.34 16.15 3.92
N LEU A 116 -7.68 14.99 3.80
CA LEU A 116 -6.31 14.75 4.25
C LEU A 116 -5.31 15.71 3.59
N LEU A 117 -5.40 15.88 2.26
CA LEU A 117 -4.53 16.80 1.51
C LEU A 117 -4.70 18.26 1.97
N ARG A 118 -5.94 18.67 2.28
CA ARG A 118 -6.21 20.03 2.77
C ARG A 118 -5.75 20.23 4.21
N SER A 119 -5.95 19.23 5.07
CA SER A 119 -5.53 19.26 6.47
C SER A 119 -4.00 19.37 6.59
N SER A 120 -3.25 18.56 5.83
CA SER A 120 -1.78 18.63 5.79
C SER A 120 -1.28 20.02 5.38
N ASN A 121 -1.87 20.62 4.34
CA ASN A 121 -1.52 21.98 3.93
C ASN A 121 -1.89 23.06 4.96
N ALA A 122 -3.04 22.91 5.65
CA ALA A 122 -3.45 23.84 6.70
C ALA A 122 -2.52 23.80 7.92
N ILE A 123 -2.04 22.61 8.32
CA ILE A 123 -1.08 22.45 9.41
C ILE A 123 0.30 23.01 9.01
N LYS A 124 0.72 22.78 7.75
CA LYS A 124 1.93 23.37 7.19
C LYS A 124 1.89 24.91 7.27
N ASN A 125 0.77 25.52 6.84
CA ASN A 125 0.60 26.97 6.81
C ASN A 125 0.46 27.60 8.21
N ARG A 126 -0.25 26.96 9.15
CA ARG A 126 -0.37 27.47 10.53
C ARG A 126 0.99 27.60 11.21
N ASN A 127 1.88 26.65 10.97
CA ASN A 127 3.14 26.61 11.70
C ASN A 127 4.23 27.48 11.04
N SER A 128 4.07 27.89 9.78
CA SER A 128 4.85 28.99 9.18
C SER A 128 4.45 30.37 9.68
N SER A 129 3.26 30.52 10.27
CA SER A 129 2.78 31.78 10.87
C SER A 129 2.99 31.86 12.40
N ILE A 130 3.37 30.77 13.07
CA ILE A 130 3.66 30.77 14.52
C ILE A 130 5.03 31.41 14.84
N ASP A 131 5.84 31.74 13.84
CA ASP A 131 7.06 32.54 14.04
C ASP A 131 6.79 34.02 14.43
N GLU A 132 5.54 34.49 14.45
CA GLU A 132 5.22 35.89 14.83
C GLU A 132 4.15 36.11 15.92
N THR A 133 3.56 35.08 16.55
CA THR A 133 2.66 35.33 17.69
C THR A 133 2.72 34.27 18.79
N ASP A 134 2.80 34.76 20.03
CA ASP A 134 3.01 34.04 21.28
C ASP A 134 2.21 32.72 21.41
N PRO A 135 2.88 31.56 21.58
CA PRO A 135 2.20 30.30 21.80
C PRO A 135 1.57 30.22 23.20
N LYS A 136 0.39 29.58 23.29
CA LYS A 136 -0.29 29.20 24.54
C LYS A 136 0.58 28.24 25.37
N ASP A 137 0.59 28.40 26.69
CA ASP A 137 1.53 27.77 27.63
C ASP A 137 1.59 26.22 27.58
N CYS A 138 0.50 25.52 27.24
CA CYS A 138 0.51 24.05 27.22
C CYS A 138 1.30 23.45 26.04
N ASP A 139 1.33 24.11 24.88
CA ASP A 139 2.03 23.61 23.69
C ASP A 139 3.56 23.85 23.81
N LYS A 140 3.97 24.88 24.56
CA LYS A 140 5.38 25.22 24.83
C LYS A 140 6.06 24.14 25.67
N ALA A 141 5.43 23.67 26.75
CA ALA A 141 6.03 22.69 27.65
C ALA A 141 6.28 21.32 26.99
N PHE A 142 5.39 20.91 26.09
CA PHE A 142 5.51 19.65 25.36
C PHE A 142 6.57 19.73 24.24
N SER A 143 6.54 20.82 23.45
CA SER A 143 7.55 21.06 22.42
C SER A 143 8.94 21.17 23.04
N GLU A 144 9.10 21.89 24.17
CA GLU A 144 10.39 22.08 24.83
C GLU A 144 10.99 20.77 25.38
N LYS A 145 10.17 19.85 25.91
CA LYS A 145 10.62 18.57 26.47
C LYS A 145 11.00 17.56 25.37
N LEU A 146 10.38 17.65 24.20
CA LEU A 146 10.61 16.77 23.06
C LEU A 146 11.70 17.29 22.11
N GLU A 147 11.84 18.62 22.01
CA GLU A 147 12.90 19.36 21.30
C GLU A 147 14.27 19.22 21.97
N LYS A 148 14.30 19.01 23.30
CA LYS A 148 15.52 18.68 24.05
C LYS A 148 16.08 17.27 23.75
N VAL A 149 15.31 16.39 23.11
CA VAL A 149 15.68 14.98 22.87
C VAL A 149 15.82 14.65 21.37
N LEU A 150 15.11 15.36 20.49
CA LEU A 150 15.10 15.13 19.05
C LEU A 150 15.16 16.45 18.26
N PRO A 151 15.80 16.48 17.07
CA PRO A 151 15.78 17.65 16.19
C PRO A 151 14.34 18.11 15.90
N LYS A 152 14.10 19.44 15.82
CA LYS A 152 12.77 20.03 15.53
C LYS A 152 12.05 19.36 14.35
N ASP A 153 12.80 19.02 13.30
CA ASP A 153 12.28 18.38 12.09
C ASP A 153 11.77 16.95 12.35
N ALA A 154 12.41 16.21 13.26
CA ALA A 154 12.02 14.84 13.60
C ALA A 154 10.73 14.80 14.44
N VAL A 155 10.56 15.76 15.34
CA VAL A 155 9.33 15.93 16.12
C VAL A 155 8.16 16.28 15.21
N ARG A 156 8.39 17.21 14.27
CA ARG A 156 7.41 17.65 13.29
C ARG A 156 6.90 16.50 12.42
N ASN A 157 7.82 15.74 11.83
CA ASN A 157 7.47 14.61 10.95
C ASN A 157 6.66 13.52 11.66
N LYS A 158 6.92 13.30 12.96
CA LYS A 158 6.20 12.30 13.75
C LYS A 158 4.76 12.71 14.05
N PHE A 159 4.52 14.00 14.30
CA PHE A 159 3.20 14.56 14.54
C PHE A 159 2.32 14.53 13.28
N GLU A 160 2.84 14.99 12.15
CA GLU A 160 2.13 14.96 10.85
C GLU A 160 1.77 13.52 10.46
N SER A 161 2.70 12.57 10.65
CA SER A 161 2.47 11.14 10.38
C SER A 161 1.35 10.54 11.25
N GLN A 162 1.24 10.95 12.52
CA GLN A 162 0.20 10.46 13.41
C GLN A 162 -1.19 10.97 13.01
N ILE A 163 -1.30 12.24 12.60
CA ILE A 163 -2.56 12.81 12.11
C ILE A 163 -3.03 12.06 10.86
N VAL A 164 -2.12 11.81 9.91
CA VAL A 164 -2.44 11.10 8.67
C VAL A 164 -2.99 9.69 8.96
N ILE A 165 -2.43 8.99 9.94
CA ILE A 165 -2.91 7.64 10.33
C ILE A 165 -4.25 7.70 11.06
N ASN A 166 -4.40 8.62 12.01
CA ASN A 166 -5.65 8.79 12.76
C ASN A 166 -6.82 9.16 11.84
N LEU A 167 -6.57 9.94 10.78
CA LEU A 167 -7.58 10.23 9.77
C LEU A 167 -7.75 9.08 8.76
N GLY A 168 -6.66 8.38 8.43
CA GLY A 168 -6.65 7.27 7.48
C GLY A 168 -7.43 6.03 7.93
N ILE A 169 -7.67 5.83 9.23
CA ILE A 169 -8.49 4.72 9.74
C ILE A 169 -10.00 4.96 9.60
N ILE A 170 -10.44 6.21 9.45
CA ILE A 170 -11.86 6.58 9.36
C ILE A 170 -12.57 5.92 8.15
N PRO A 171 -12.00 5.95 6.92
CA PRO A 171 -12.53 5.24 5.77
C PRO A 171 -12.87 3.76 6.03
N PHE A 172 -12.04 3.07 6.82
CA PHE A 172 -12.26 1.66 7.14
C PHE A 172 -13.51 1.46 8.00
N PHE A 173 -13.65 2.22 9.10
CA PHE A 173 -14.82 2.11 9.96
C PHE A 173 -16.11 2.54 9.25
N PHE A 174 -16.04 3.55 8.39
CA PHE A 174 -17.18 3.95 7.55
C PHE A 174 -17.50 2.89 6.47
N GLY A 175 -16.48 2.23 5.93
CA GLY A 175 -16.62 1.18 4.93
C GLY A 175 -17.31 -0.08 5.43
N ILE A 176 -17.20 -0.43 6.71
CA ILE A 176 -17.87 -1.63 7.29
C ILE A 176 -19.38 -1.59 7.07
N PRO A 177 -20.15 -0.63 7.62
CA PRO A 177 -21.59 -0.57 7.41
C PRO A 177 -21.94 -0.33 5.94
N PHE A 178 -21.15 0.49 5.23
CA PHE A 178 -21.39 0.79 3.82
C PHE A 178 -21.28 -0.45 2.93
N SER A 179 -20.27 -1.30 3.13
CA SER A 179 -20.05 -2.54 2.37
C SER A 179 -21.13 -3.59 2.63
N ILE A 180 -21.64 -3.67 3.88
CA ILE A 180 -22.75 -4.58 4.24
C ILE A 180 -24.03 -4.13 3.54
N VAL A 181 -24.38 -2.85 3.64
CA VAL A 181 -25.59 -2.29 3.02
C VAL A 181 -25.50 -2.39 1.50
N SER A 182 -24.38 -1.95 0.91
CA SER A 182 -24.17 -2.00 -0.54
C SER A 182 -24.19 -3.43 -1.07
N GLY A 183 -23.51 -4.37 -0.40
CA GLY A 183 -23.52 -5.78 -0.77
C GLY A 183 -24.92 -6.42 -0.68
N PHE A 184 -25.69 -6.09 0.36
CA PHE A 184 -27.06 -6.56 0.51
C PHE A 184 -27.98 -6.02 -0.61
N LEU A 185 -27.93 -4.72 -0.88
CA LEU A 185 -28.70 -4.10 -1.96
C LEU A 185 -28.32 -4.69 -3.32
N PHE A 186 -27.04 -4.90 -3.55
CA PHE A 186 -26.52 -5.47 -4.80
C PHE A 186 -26.96 -6.92 -5.00
N TYR A 187 -26.88 -7.75 -3.97
CA TYR A 187 -27.37 -9.12 -4.00
C TYR A 187 -28.87 -9.18 -4.33
N ASN A 188 -29.68 -8.34 -3.67
CA ASN A 188 -31.11 -8.27 -3.95
C ASN A 188 -31.41 -7.79 -5.37
N SER A 189 -30.62 -6.85 -5.89
CA SER A 189 -30.74 -6.36 -7.27
C SER A 189 -30.45 -7.47 -8.29
N LEU A 190 -29.36 -8.23 -8.09
CA LEU A 190 -29.00 -9.34 -8.99
C LEU A 190 -29.98 -10.51 -8.89
N LYS A 191 -30.43 -10.85 -7.68
CA LYS A 191 -31.46 -11.88 -7.46
C LYS A 191 -32.81 -11.49 -8.06
N ALA A 192 -33.20 -10.23 -7.97
CA ALA A 192 -34.43 -9.75 -8.61
C ALA A 192 -34.35 -9.86 -10.14
N SER A 193 -33.19 -9.52 -10.73
CA SER A 193 -32.95 -9.67 -12.17
C SER A 193 -32.99 -11.13 -12.63
N SER A 194 -32.50 -12.08 -11.83
CA SER A 194 -32.51 -13.50 -12.21
C SER A 194 -33.90 -14.14 -12.12
N ASN A 195 -34.72 -13.74 -11.13
CA ASN A 195 -36.08 -14.26 -10.94
C ASN A 195 -37.04 -13.93 -12.09
N TYR A 196 -36.77 -12.86 -12.86
CA TYR A 196 -37.60 -12.49 -14.02
C TYR A 196 -37.46 -13.48 -15.19
N SER A 197 -36.38 -14.28 -15.22
CA SER A 197 -35.99 -15.02 -16.42
C SER A 197 -36.57 -16.43 -16.52
N ASP A 198 -36.96 -17.11 -15.42
CA ASP A 198 -37.48 -18.49 -15.50
C ASP A 198 -38.16 -18.96 -14.20
N SER A 199 -39.43 -19.38 -14.30
CA SER A 199 -40.32 -19.78 -13.19
C SER A 199 -40.07 -21.18 -12.60
N ALA A 200 -39.08 -21.93 -13.08
CA ALA A 200 -38.76 -23.26 -12.55
C ALA A 200 -37.70 -23.20 -11.46
N LEU A 201 -38.05 -23.64 -10.25
CA LEU A 201 -37.16 -23.76 -9.09
C LEU A 201 -36.33 -25.04 -9.23
N SER A 202 -35.29 -25.00 -10.06
CA SER A 202 -34.34 -26.10 -10.19
C SER A 202 -33.26 -25.99 -9.09
N PRO A 203 -32.78 -27.12 -8.51
CA PRO A 203 -31.73 -27.12 -7.49
C PRO A 203 -30.40 -26.48 -7.94
N GLU A 204 -30.16 -26.42 -9.26
CA GLU A 204 -29.01 -25.75 -9.85
C GLU A 204 -29.03 -24.23 -9.60
N LYS A 205 -30.19 -23.57 -9.75
CA LYS A 205 -30.33 -22.13 -9.51
C LYS A 205 -30.12 -21.74 -8.05
N GLU A 206 -30.48 -22.61 -7.12
CA GLU A 206 -30.20 -22.38 -5.70
C GLU A 206 -28.70 -22.36 -5.43
N THR A 207 -27.95 -23.26 -6.07
CA THR A 207 -26.49 -23.34 -5.97
C THR A 207 -25.82 -22.09 -6.56
N GLU A 208 -26.26 -21.64 -7.74
CA GLU A 208 -25.75 -20.41 -8.36
C GLU A 208 -25.96 -19.19 -7.45
N ASN A 209 -27.15 -19.04 -6.87
CA ASN A 209 -27.47 -17.92 -5.98
C ASN A 209 -26.59 -17.92 -4.70
N LYS A 210 -26.33 -19.09 -4.12
CA LYS A 210 -25.44 -19.23 -2.94
C LYS A 210 -24.00 -18.84 -3.28
N ILE A 211 -23.51 -19.23 -4.45
CA ILE A 211 -22.15 -18.90 -4.91
C ILE A 211 -22.03 -17.41 -5.22
N LEU A 212 -23.06 -16.82 -5.81
CA LEU A 212 -23.12 -15.38 -6.07
C LEU A 212 -23.09 -14.58 -4.76
N LEU A 213 -23.82 -15.00 -3.72
CA LEU A 213 -23.78 -14.38 -2.39
C LEU A 213 -22.37 -14.43 -1.77
N ILE A 214 -21.69 -15.57 -1.86
CA ILE A 214 -20.31 -15.73 -1.37
C ILE A 214 -19.35 -14.84 -2.15
N SER A 215 -19.52 -14.78 -3.47
CA SER A 215 -18.69 -13.95 -4.36
C SER A 215 -18.79 -12.47 -4.02
N ILE A 216 -20.02 -11.96 -3.83
CA ILE A 216 -20.26 -10.58 -3.36
C ILE A 216 -19.61 -10.35 -1.99
N SER A 217 -19.74 -11.30 -1.08
CA SER A 217 -19.16 -11.20 0.26
C SER A 217 -17.63 -11.12 0.22
N PHE A 218 -16.98 -11.89 -0.65
CA PHE A 218 -15.53 -11.80 -0.87
C PHE A 218 -15.10 -10.47 -1.51
N TYR A 219 -15.88 -9.94 -2.45
CA TYR A 219 -15.61 -8.62 -3.03
C TYR A 219 -15.77 -7.48 -1.99
N CYS A 220 -16.82 -7.51 -1.16
CA CYS A 220 -16.98 -6.58 -0.04
C CYS A 220 -15.83 -6.72 0.97
N PHE A 221 -15.44 -7.95 1.32
CA PHE A 221 -14.32 -8.20 2.22
C PHE A 221 -12.99 -7.72 1.62
N GLY A 222 -12.76 -7.94 0.34
CA GLY A 222 -11.62 -7.41 -0.41
C GLY A 222 -11.57 -5.88 -0.38
N ALA A 223 -12.71 -5.22 -0.54
CA ALA A 223 -12.82 -3.77 -0.41
C ALA A 223 -12.49 -3.29 1.01
N LEU A 224 -12.93 -4.01 2.05
CA LEU A 224 -12.59 -3.69 3.45
C LEU A 224 -11.09 -3.82 3.73
N ILE A 225 -10.42 -4.86 3.20
CA ILE A 225 -8.95 -5.00 3.33
C ILE A 225 -8.25 -3.85 2.60
N GLU A 226 -8.73 -3.44 1.43
CA GLU A 226 -8.16 -2.30 0.72
C GLU A 226 -8.36 -0.99 1.49
N LEU A 227 -9.53 -0.77 2.10
CA LEU A 227 -9.76 0.37 3.01
C LEU A 227 -8.85 0.32 4.24
N LEU A 228 -8.56 -0.87 4.77
CA LEU A 228 -7.60 -1.03 5.88
C LEU A 228 -6.17 -0.68 5.48
N SER A 229 -5.84 -0.79 4.19
CA SER A 229 -4.52 -0.41 3.67
C SER A 229 -4.35 1.10 3.47
N GLU A 230 -5.42 1.89 3.50
CA GLU A 230 -5.40 3.34 3.30
C GLU A 230 -4.52 4.14 4.27
N PRO A 231 -4.53 3.93 5.60
CA PRO A 231 -3.65 4.67 6.49
C PRO A 231 -2.16 4.42 6.17
N LEU A 232 -1.81 3.20 5.75
CA LEU A 232 -0.45 2.85 5.30
C LEU A 232 -0.10 3.58 4.01
N PHE A 233 -1.04 3.61 3.05
CA PHE A 233 -0.88 4.32 1.80
C PHE A 233 -0.72 5.83 2.03
N ALA A 234 -1.55 6.44 2.87
CA ALA A 234 -1.50 7.86 3.17
C ALA A 234 -0.17 8.25 3.84
N LEU A 235 0.35 7.39 4.74
CA LEU A 235 1.67 7.58 5.33
C LEU A 235 2.80 7.50 4.30
N ALA A 236 2.74 6.52 3.39
CA ALA A 236 3.72 6.39 2.30
C ALA A 236 3.71 7.62 1.37
N GLN A 237 2.52 8.17 1.08
CA GLN A 237 2.34 9.38 0.28
C GLN A 237 2.90 10.62 0.99
N ASN A 238 2.69 10.75 2.31
CA ASN A 238 3.23 11.86 3.10
C ASN A 238 4.77 11.90 3.07
N ASN A 239 5.40 10.73 3.02
CA ASN A 239 6.86 10.59 2.91
C ASN A 239 7.38 10.64 1.46
N LEU A 240 6.54 11.04 0.49
CA LEU A 240 6.88 11.15 -0.94
C LEU A 240 7.33 9.83 -1.59
N LEU A 241 6.93 8.69 -1.04
CA LEU A 241 7.33 7.37 -1.51
C LEU A 241 6.36 6.83 -2.58
N PHE A 242 6.21 7.57 -3.69
CA PHE A 242 5.22 7.27 -4.74
C PHE A 242 5.45 5.92 -5.44
N HIS A 243 6.69 5.45 -5.47
CA HIS A 243 7.07 4.19 -6.12
C HIS A 243 6.47 2.96 -5.45
N ILE A 244 6.17 3.01 -4.15
CA ILE A 244 5.60 1.88 -3.41
C ILE A 244 4.20 1.57 -3.92
N ARG A 245 3.41 2.61 -4.21
CA ARG A 245 2.06 2.44 -4.75
C ARG A 245 2.08 1.66 -6.05
N ALA A 246 2.94 2.08 -6.98
CA ALA A 246 3.10 1.41 -8.27
C ALA A 246 3.52 -0.06 -8.08
N LEU A 247 4.49 -0.34 -7.18
CA LEU A 247 4.92 -1.69 -6.88
C LEU A 247 3.80 -2.55 -6.29
N ALA A 248 3.05 -2.03 -5.31
CA ALA A 248 1.95 -2.74 -4.67
C ALA A 248 0.84 -3.06 -5.67
N GLU A 249 0.36 -2.08 -6.45
CA GLU A 249 -0.69 -2.26 -7.45
C GLU A 249 -0.26 -3.25 -8.54
N ILE A 250 0.99 -3.17 -9.01
CA ILE A 250 1.52 -4.08 -10.03
C ILE A 250 1.64 -5.51 -9.49
N SER A 251 2.25 -5.69 -8.31
CA SER A 251 2.40 -7.01 -7.69
C SER A 251 1.05 -7.66 -7.40
N GLY A 252 0.10 -6.88 -6.88
CA GLY A 252 -1.25 -7.33 -6.61
C GLY A 252 -1.95 -7.72 -7.91
N GLY A 253 -1.87 -6.88 -8.94
CA GLY A 253 -2.51 -7.14 -10.23
C GLY A 253 -1.99 -8.41 -10.92
N ILE A 254 -0.68 -8.62 -10.91
CA ILE A 254 -0.08 -9.86 -11.44
C ILE A 254 -0.57 -11.08 -10.64
N LEU A 255 -0.54 -11.00 -9.31
CA LEU A 255 -0.95 -12.15 -8.49
C LEU A 255 -2.45 -12.43 -8.61
N ARG A 256 -3.30 -11.39 -8.70
CA ARG A 256 -4.74 -11.52 -8.97
C ARG A 256 -4.96 -12.34 -10.22
N CYS A 257 -4.41 -11.89 -11.36
CA CYS A 257 -4.57 -12.57 -12.64
C CYS A 257 -3.99 -13.99 -12.62
N ALA A 258 -2.82 -14.19 -12.00
CA ALA A 258 -2.20 -15.50 -11.88
C ALA A 258 -3.07 -16.46 -11.07
N THR A 259 -3.60 -16.01 -9.92
CA THR A 259 -4.49 -16.81 -9.10
C THR A 259 -5.79 -17.13 -9.81
N THR A 260 -6.43 -16.16 -10.46
CA THR A 260 -7.66 -16.41 -11.25
C THR A 260 -7.41 -17.48 -12.32
N PHE A 261 -6.32 -17.35 -13.08
CA PHE A 261 -5.96 -18.30 -14.12
C PHE A 261 -5.70 -19.71 -13.56
N VAL A 262 -4.94 -19.83 -12.47
CA VAL A 262 -4.64 -21.13 -11.85
C VAL A 262 -5.90 -21.81 -11.31
N LEU A 263 -6.79 -21.06 -10.65
CA LEU A 263 -8.04 -21.59 -10.09
C LEU A 263 -8.99 -22.10 -11.18
N ILE A 264 -9.08 -21.38 -12.31
CA ILE A 264 -9.90 -21.80 -13.45
C ILE A 264 -9.27 -23.01 -14.14
N TRP A 265 -7.98 -22.95 -14.46
CA TRP A 265 -7.27 -24.02 -15.19
C TRP A 265 -7.25 -25.34 -14.40
N LYS A 266 -6.96 -25.28 -13.10
CA LYS A 266 -6.81 -26.46 -12.23
C LYS A 266 -8.08 -26.79 -11.43
N ARG A 267 -9.26 -26.36 -11.89
CA ARG A 267 -10.56 -26.61 -11.23
C ARG A 267 -10.72 -28.06 -10.76
N HIS A 268 -10.55 -29.04 -11.65
CA HIS A 268 -10.73 -30.46 -11.33
C HIS A 268 -9.76 -30.94 -10.24
N PHE A 269 -8.53 -30.44 -10.21
CA PHE A 269 -7.56 -30.77 -9.17
C PHE A 269 -7.97 -30.15 -7.84
N PHE A 270 -8.37 -28.88 -7.84
CA PHE A 270 -8.72 -28.14 -6.62
C PHE A 270 -10.01 -28.66 -5.96
N LEU A 271 -11.04 -28.97 -6.75
CA LEU A 271 -12.31 -29.52 -6.25
C LEU A 271 -12.18 -30.99 -5.80
N ASN A 272 -11.28 -31.76 -6.41
CA ASN A 272 -11.04 -33.16 -6.02
C ASN A 272 -10.02 -33.34 -4.91
N PHE A 273 -9.33 -32.28 -4.51
CA PHE A 273 -8.36 -32.34 -3.43
C PHE A 273 -9.03 -32.71 -2.10
N LEU A 274 -8.53 -33.75 -1.42
CA LEU A 274 -9.13 -34.30 -0.20
C LEU A 274 -9.28 -33.25 0.91
N LEU A 275 -8.26 -32.41 1.10
CA LEU A 275 -8.30 -31.34 2.09
C LEU A 275 -9.41 -30.32 1.76
N SER A 276 -9.58 -29.99 0.47
CA SER A 276 -10.63 -29.09 0.01
C SER A 276 -12.01 -29.67 0.30
N LYS A 277 -12.25 -30.94 -0.04
CA LYS A 277 -13.52 -31.62 0.28
C LYS A 277 -13.82 -31.66 1.79
N TYR A 278 -12.81 -31.96 2.60
CA TYR A 278 -12.95 -31.96 4.05
C TYR A 278 -13.31 -30.57 4.57
N ILE A 279 -12.53 -29.54 4.20
CA ILE A 279 -12.76 -28.15 4.60
C ILE A 279 -14.16 -27.69 4.17
N LEU A 280 -14.52 -27.89 2.90
CA LEU A 280 -15.83 -27.47 2.38
C LEU A 280 -16.96 -28.17 3.13
N ASN A 281 -16.82 -29.45 3.44
CA ASN A 281 -17.84 -30.19 4.18
C ASN A 281 -17.96 -29.70 5.64
N THR A 282 -16.83 -29.41 6.30
CA THR A 282 -16.82 -28.84 7.66
C THR A 282 -17.54 -27.49 7.72
N PHE A 283 -17.42 -26.65 6.69
CA PHE A 283 -18.07 -25.34 6.63
C PHE A 283 -19.48 -25.36 5.99
N GLY A 284 -20.01 -26.53 5.62
CA GLY A 284 -21.32 -26.64 4.93
C GLY A 284 -21.31 -26.07 3.50
N LEU A 285 -20.13 -25.90 2.91
CA LEU A 285 -19.89 -25.36 1.57
C LEU A 285 -19.79 -26.46 0.50
N SER A 286 -20.33 -27.66 0.77
CA SER A 286 -20.27 -28.82 -0.13
C SER A 286 -20.88 -28.55 -1.52
N PHE A 287 -21.80 -27.60 -1.64
CA PHE A 287 -22.39 -27.17 -2.91
C PHE A 287 -21.37 -26.57 -3.90
N ILE A 288 -20.21 -26.10 -3.43
CA ILE A 288 -19.13 -25.62 -4.30
C ILE A 288 -18.53 -26.78 -5.11
N ILE A 289 -18.62 -28.03 -4.62
CA ILE A 289 -18.10 -29.21 -5.33
C ILE A 289 -18.96 -29.53 -6.56
N THR A 290 -20.28 -29.33 -6.46
CA THR A 290 -21.26 -29.57 -7.54
C THR A 290 -21.47 -28.35 -8.44
N CYS A 291 -20.63 -27.33 -8.29
CA CYS A 291 -20.74 -26.06 -8.98
C CYS A 291 -20.44 -26.19 -10.49
N ASP A 292 -21.23 -25.47 -11.30
CA ASP A 292 -20.98 -25.33 -12.73
C ASP A 292 -19.72 -24.48 -13.03
N ASN A 293 -19.20 -24.60 -14.25
CA ASN A 293 -18.01 -23.87 -14.71
C ASN A 293 -18.14 -22.36 -14.56
N ASP A 294 -19.31 -21.80 -14.88
CA ASP A 294 -19.55 -20.36 -14.84
C ASP A 294 -19.52 -19.83 -13.40
N SER A 295 -20.21 -20.51 -12.50
CA SER A 295 -20.24 -20.16 -11.07
C SER A 295 -18.86 -20.34 -10.42
N TRP A 296 -18.09 -21.35 -10.82
CA TRP A 296 -16.71 -21.54 -10.37
C TRP A 296 -15.79 -20.41 -10.83
N ALA A 297 -15.97 -19.92 -12.06
CA ALA A 297 -15.21 -18.80 -12.57
C ALA A 297 -15.48 -17.53 -11.73
N VAL A 298 -16.75 -17.20 -11.49
CA VAL A 298 -17.14 -16.04 -10.64
C VAL A 298 -16.52 -16.12 -9.24
N LEU A 299 -16.57 -17.31 -8.62
CA LEU A 299 -15.94 -17.55 -7.33
C LEU A 299 -14.41 -17.37 -7.38
N SER A 300 -13.76 -17.87 -8.43
CA SER A 300 -12.30 -17.77 -8.62
C SER A 300 -11.84 -16.31 -8.72
N PHE A 301 -12.60 -15.48 -9.44
CA PHE A 301 -12.35 -14.04 -9.50
C PHE A 301 -12.49 -13.38 -8.12
N SER A 302 -13.52 -13.77 -7.36
CA SER A 302 -13.75 -13.22 -6.02
C SER A 302 -12.63 -13.59 -5.04
N ILE A 303 -12.15 -14.83 -5.07
CA ILE A 303 -10.99 -15.27 -4.27
C ILE A 303 -9.73 -14.49 -4.67
N SER A 304 -9.50 -14.33 -5.98
CA SER A 304 -8.35 -13.56 -6.47
C SER A 304 -8.37 -12.10 -6.05
N GLN A 305 -9.56 -11.51 -5.86
CA GLN A 305 -9.71 -10.14 -5.38
C GLN A 305 -9.31 -10.00 -3.90
N VAL A 306 -9.66 -10.97 -3.05
CA VAL A 306 -9.19 -10.97 -1.66
C VAL A 306 -7.66 -11.10 -1.60
N ILE A 307 -7.09 -11.95 -2.46
CA ILE A 307 -5.64 -12.11 -2.58
C ILE A 307 -4.98 -10.82 -3.03
N PHE A 308 -5.54 -10.13 -4.02
CA PHE A 308 -5.09 -8.79 -4.44
C PHE A 308 -5.02 -7.84 -3.24
N SER A 309 -6.11 -7.69 -2.51
CA SER A 309 -6.18 -6.79 -1.36
C SER A 309 -5.21 -7.19 -0.25
N SER A 310 -5.03 -8.49 -0.02
CA SER A 310 -4.05 -9.02 0.94
C SER A 310 -2.61 -8.72 0.54
N VAL A 311 -2.25 -8.86 -0.74
CA VAL A 311 -0.91 -8.50 -1.22
C VAL A 311 -0.67 -7.01 -1.03
N LEU A 312 -1.67 -6.20 -1.36
CA LEU A 312 -1.58 -4.75 -1.28
C LEU A 312 -1.24 -4.29 0.15
N ILE A 313 -1.97 -4.78 1.16
CA ILE A 313 -1.67 -4.48 2.56
C ILE A 313 -0.31 -5.06 3.00
N SER A 314 0.04 -6.29 2.58
CA SER A 314 1.34 -6.91 2.92
C SER A 314 2.53 -6.13 2.37
N VAL A 315 2.46 -5.63 1.13
CA VAL A 315 3.53 -4.84 0.51
C VAL A 315 3.70 -3.51 1.25
N TYR A 316 2.61 -2.79 1.53
CA TYR A 316 2.68 -1.54 2.28
C TYR A 316 3.25 -1.76 3.69
N LEU A 317 2.75 -2.76 4.40
CA LEU A 317 3.20 -3.07 5.75
C LEU A 317 4.68 -3.49 5.77
N GLY A 318 5.09 -4.41 4.89
CA GLY A 318 6.47 -4.89 4.80
C GLY A 318 7.45 -3.78 4.47
N PHE A 319 7.09 -2.88 3.56
CA PHE A 319 7.94 -1.74 3.21
C PHE A 319 8.09 -0.74 4.36
N LEU A 320 6.99 -0.41 5.04
CA LEU A 320 6.99 0.55 6.15
C LEU A 320 7.74 0.01 7.38
N LEU A 321 7.64 -1.29 7.65
CA LEU A 321 8.41 -1.96 8.71
C LEU A 321 9.91 -1.97 8.39
N ASN A 322 10.29 -2.30 7.15
CA ASN A 322 11.70 -2.34 6.72
C ASN A 322 12.39 -0.98 6.85
N ASN A 323 11.66 0.12 6.58
CA ASN A 323 12.21 1.47 6.70
C ASN A 323 12.08 2.08 8.11
N LYS A 324 11.63 1.30 9.11
CA LYS A 324 11.41 1.75 10.50
C LYS A 324 10.52 2.99 10.63
N LEU A 325 9.68 3.25 9.63
CA LEU A 325 8.73 4.36 9.63
C LEU A 325 7.52 4.07 10.53
N VAL A 326 7.32 2.80 10.89
CA VAL A 326 6.21 2.33 11.72
C VAL A 326 6.77 1.46 12.85
N ASN A 327 6.44 1.82 14.09
CA ASN A 327 6.62 0.94 15.25
C ASN A 327 5.31 0.20 15.51
N SER A 328 5.34 -1.03 16.05
CA SER A 328 4.12 -1.83 16.32
C SER A 328 3.08 -1.12 17.22
N LYS A 329 3.50 -0.08 17.96
CA LYS A 329 2.64 0.78 18.81
C LYS A 329 1.94 1.93 18.06
N PHE A 330 2.17 2.07 16.76
CA PHE A 330 1.75 3.22 15.92
C PHE A 330 0.35 3.03 15.27
N PHE A 331 -0.16 1.80 15.24
CA PHE A 331 -1.51 1.49 14.73
C PHE A 331 -2.63 1.73 15.74
N ILE A 332 -2.30 2.04 16.99
CA ILE A 332 -3.29 2.39 18.00
C ILE A 332 -3.54 3.89 17.86
N PRO A 333 -4.78 4.35 17.57
CA PRO A 333 -5.09 5.77 17.59
C PRO A 333 -4.83 6.28 19.00
N ARG A 334 -3.74 7.00 19.18
CA ARG A 334 -3.45 7.68 20.44
C ARG A 334 -4.24 8.97 20.49
N SER A 335 -4.81 9.25 21.64
CA SER A 335 -5.33 10.58 21.91
C SER A 335 -4.18 11.57 21.74
N ILE A 336 -4.48 12.73 21.16
CA ILE A 336 -3.54 13.86 21.12
C ILE A 336 -3.11 14.24 22.55
N LEU A 337 -3.89 13.82 23.55
CA LEU A 337 -3.73 14.03 24.99
C LEU A 337 -2.78 13.05 25.70
N GLU A 338 -2.36 11.94 25.09
CA GLU A 338 -1.32 11.05 25.68
C GLU A 338 0.09 11.67 25.66
N TYR A 339 0.18 12.90 25.17
CA TYR A 339 1.36 13.74 25.15
C TYR A 339 1.25 14.94 26.12
N GLU A 340 0.17 15.05 26.91
CA GLU A 340 0.18 15.83 28.17
C GLU A 340 1.07 15.14 29.22
#